data_AF-A0A4Q6AF40-F1
#
_entry.id   AF-A0A4Q6AF40-F1
#
_cell.length_a   1.000
_cell.length_b   1.000
_cell.length_c   1.000
_cell.angle_alpha   90.00
_cell.angle_beta   90.00
_cell.angle_gamma   90.00
#
_symmetry.space_group_name_H-M   'P 1'
#
loop_
_entity.id
_entity.type
_entity.pdbx_description
1 polymer ?
#
loop_
_entity_poly.entity_id
_entity_poly.type
_entity_poly.pdbx_seq_one_letter_code
_entity_poly.pdbx_strand_id
1 'polypeptide(L)'
;MKIVLTVIPCLLFSSLLSSQSKSQTTHSKNTSNPAWVKTIPVDDLIKWRRQIHENAELSFKEDNTSKYVAGILRSLRNIEIIKPAKTSVIGILKGSQPGKTVAFRADMDGLPIQEETGLGYASKNKGVSHACGHDAHTAMLLATATTLSKMKDKIKGTVYFIFQHAEEQAPGGAIDLVKSGVLKDVGAFFGMHVLPNFPTGHIGILPDGAASTTSDEFDLSIIVKCESAEEQRACELEPRYFHPAYLGPAGWVGFDLSSDRKDKADSDVWAEAAELIDCSYRVTAPKRAIARLDAGEGPDLGVQQWN
;
A
#
# COMPACT_ATOMS: atom_id res chain seq x y z
N MET A 1 35.40 -1.20 13.76
CA MET A 1 34.36 -0.71 12.84
C MET A 1 34.10 -1.80 11.79
N LYS A 2 33.08 -2.64 11.98
CA LYS A 2 32.67 -3.62 10.97
C LYS A 2 31.64 -2.94 10.09
N ILE A 3 32.05 -2.53 8.90
CA ILE A 3 31.13 -2.10 7.85
C ILE A 3 30.42 -3.36 7.36
N VAL A 4 29.15 -3.52 7.76
CA VAL A 4 28.26 -4.53 7.16
C VAL A 4 27.68 -3.87 5.92
N LEU A 5 28.23 -4.23 4.77
CA LEU A 5 27.72 -3.84 3.47
C LEU A 5 26.46 -4.68 3.20
N THR A 6 25.27 -4.06 3.27
CA THR A 6 24.02 -4.74 2.91
C THR A 6 23.96 -4.87 1.40
N VAL A 7 24.18 -6.09 0.91
CA VAL A 7 23.98 -6.46 -0.49
C VAL A 7 22.47 -6.55 -0.73
N ILE A 8 21.96 -5.74 -1.66
CA ILE A 8 20.60 -5.89 -2.21
C ILE A 8 20.52 -7.27 -2.88
N PRO A 9 19.67 -8.21 -2.43
CA PRO A 9 19.51 -9.46 -3.13
C PRO A 9 18.67 -9.18 -4.38
N CYS A 10 19.36 -9.05 -5.51
CA CYS A 10 18.78 -9.24 -6.82
C CYS A 10 18.21 -10.67 -6.87
N LEU A 11 16.88 -10.78 -6.97
CA LEU A 11 16.14 -12.04 -7.06
C LEU A 11 16.62 -12.84 -8.28
N LEU A 12 17.53 -13.79 -8.06
CA LEU A 12 17.75 -14.90 -8.98
C LEU A 12 16.89 -16.07 -8.47
N PHE A 13 15.72 -16.23 -9.09
CA PHE A 13 14.91 -17.43 -8.96
C PHE A 13 15.70 -18.62 -9.54
N SER A 14 16.36 -19.41 -8.68
CA SER A 14 16.89 -20.71 -9.08
C SER A 14 15.73 -21.68 -9.25
N SER A 15 15.32 -21.94 -10.49
CA SER A 15 14.37 -22.99 -10.81
C SER A 15 15.01 -24.36 -10.55
N LEU A 16 14.76 -24.96 -9.39
CA LEU A 16 14.90 -26.40 -9.23
C LEU A 16 13.74 -27.06 -9.98
N LEU A 17 14.00 -27.43 -11.24
CA LEU A 17 13.15 -28.36 -11.99
C LEU A 17 13.26 -29.74 -11.33
N SER A 18 12.37 -30.03 -10.40
CA SER A 18 12.01 -31.41 -10.10
C SER A 18 11.21 -31.93 -11.30
N SER A 19 11.87 -32.76 -12.12
CA SER A 19 11.25 -33.54 -13.19
C SER A 19 10.16 -34.44 -12.60
N GLN A 20 8.92 -33.96 -12.54
CA GLN A 20 7.76 -34.82 -12.35
C GLN A 20 7.21 -35.24 -13.73
N SER A 21 7.13 -36.55 -13.91
CA SER A 21 6.68 -37.24 -15.10
C SER A 21 5.31 -36.74 -15.57
N LYS A 22 5.20 -36.42 -16.86
CA LYS A 22 3.94 -36.14 -17.55
C LYS A 22 3.04 -37.38 -17.52
N SER A 23 2.15 -37.45 -16.54
CA SER A 23 0.89 -38.19 -16.70
C SER A 23 -0.08 -37.28 -17.44
N GLN A 24 -0.04 -37.33 -18.78
CA GLN A 24 -1.08 -36.74 -19.61
C GLN A 24 -2.32 -37.62 -19.51
N THR A 25 -3.19 -37.33 -18.55
CA THR A 25 -4.58 -37.77 -18.62
C THR A 25 -5.25 -36.99 -19.74
N THR A 26 -5.53 -37.67 -20.84
CA THR A 26 -6.31 -37.16 -21.96
C THR A 26 -7.76 -36.95 -21.52
N HIS A 27 -8.07 -35.77 -20.98
CA HIS A 27 -9.46 -35.37 -20.80
C HIS A 27 -10.08 -34.98 -22.14
N SER A 28 -11.14 -35.73 -22.46
CA SER A 28 -12.00 -35.63 -23.64
C SER A 28 -12.31 -34.19 -24.04
N LYS A 29 -11.83 -33.78 -25.22
CA LYS A 29 -12.20 -32.54 -25.91
C LYS A 29 -13.54 -32.74 -26.60
N ASN A 30 -14.66 -32.54 -25.90
CA ASN A 30 -15.91 -32.14 -26.55
C ASN A 30 -16.93 -31.59 -25.55
N THR A 31 -16.72 -30.37 -25.08
CA THR A 31 -17.82 -29.57 -24.52
C THR A 31 -17.85 -28.26 -25.30
N SER A 32 -18.96 -28.01 -25.99
CA SER A 32 -19.20 -26.69 -26.56
C SER A 32 -19.22 -25.67 -25.42
N ASN A 33 -18.57 -24.52 -25.62
CA ASN A 33 -18.54 -23.47 -24.61
C ASN A 33 -19.96 -23.10 -24.19
N PRO A 34 -20.23 -22.89 -22.89
CA PRO A 34 -21.52 -22.45 -22.42
C PRO A 34 -22.00 -21.20 -23.19
N ALA A 35 -23.30 -21.12 -23.47
CA ALA A 35 -23.86 -20.02 -24.27
C ALA A 35 -23.55 -18.62 -23.72
N TRP A 36 -23.38 -18.49 -22.41
CA TRP A 36 -23.04 -17.22 -21.75
C TRP A 36 -21.64 -16.72 -22.10
N VAL A 37 -20.70 -17.56 -22.56
CA VAL A 37 -19.38 -17.11 -22.98
C VAL A 37 -19.48 -16.09 -24.13
N LYS A 38 -20.52 -16.20 -24.96
CA LYS A 38 -20.81 -15.25 -26.05
C LYS A 38 -21.35 -13.90 -25.56
N THR A 39 -21.73 -13.78 -24.29
CA THR A 39 -22.27 -12.52 -23.72
C THR A 39 -21.19 -11.65 -23.08
N ILE A 40 -19.95 -12.15 -22.99
CA ILE A 40 -18.77 -11.41 -22.52
C ILE A 40 -18.49 -10.25 -23.49
N PRO A 41 -18.46 -9.00 -23.01
CA PRO A 41 -18.30 -7.83 -23.88
C PRO A 41 -16.81 -7.57 -24.17
N VAL A 42 -16.19 -8.40 -25.01
CA VAL A 42 -14.72 -8.35 -25.26
C VAL A 42 -14.25 -7.01 -25.80
N ASP A 43 -14.98 -6.43 -26.76
CA ASP A 43 -14.61 -5.14 -27.36
C ASP A 43 -14.68 -4.00 -26.34
N ASP A 44 -15.74 -3.99 -25.51
CA ASP A 44 -15.88 -3.01 -24.44
C ASP A 44 -14.82 -3.22 -23.36
N LEU A 45 -14.48 -4.46 -23.00
CA LEU A 45 -13.40 -4.77 -22.04
C LEU A 45 -12.08 -4.15 -22.50
N ILE A 46 -11.69 -4.37 -23.76
CA ILE A 46 -10.45 -3.80 -24.33
C ILE A 46 -10.52 -2.27 -24.31
N LYS A 47 -11.66 -1.69 -24.66
CA LYS A 47 -11.89 -0.24 -24.63
C LYS A 47 -11.77 0.32 -23.23
N TRP A 48 -12.43 -0.28 -22.24
CA TRP A 48 -12.38 0.15 -20.84
C TRP A 48 -10.95 0.06 -20.30
N ARG A 49 -10.26 -1.05 -20.55
CA ARG A 49 -8.86 -1.22 -20.15
C ARG A 49 -7.98 -0.10 -20.69
N ARG A 50 -8.06 0.18 -21.99
CA ARG A 50 -7.26 1.24 -22.62
C ARG A 50 -7.64 2.63 -22.12
N GLN A 51 -8.93 2.90 -21.92
CA GLN A 51 -9.39 4.16 -21.35
C GLN A 51 -8.82 4.38 -19.94
N ILE A 52 -8.81 3.35 -19.10
CA ILE A 52 -8.26 3.44 -17.74
C ILE A 52 -6.73 3.59 -17.80
N HIS A 53 -6.05 2.82 -18.66
CA HIS A 53 -4.60 2.93 -18.89
C HIS A 53 -4.15 4.35 -19.29
N GLU A 54 -4.83 4.94 -20.28
CA GLU A 54 -4.53 6.29 -20.79
C GLU A 54 -4.73 7.39 -19.72
N ASN A 55 -5.54 7.14 -18.70
CA ASN A 55 -5.93 8.12 -17.69
C ASN A 55 -5.56 7.64 -16.28
N ALA A 56 -4.38 7.02 -16.12
CA ALA A 56 -3.91 6.48 -14.85
C ALA A 56 -3.90 7.56 -13.74
N GLU A 57 -4.43 7.22 -12.57
CA GLU A 57 -4.53 8.11 -11.41
C GLU A 57 -3.88 7.44 -10.19
N LEU A 58 -3.15 8.22 -9.40
CA LEU A 58 -2.48 7.72 -8.20
C LEU A 58 -3.48 7.27 -7.12
N SER A 59 -2.98 6.46 -6.19
CA SER A 59 -3.67 6.09 -4.95
C SER A 59 -4.33 7.32 -4.28
N PHE A 60 -5.58 7.17 -3.86
CA PHE A 60 -6.44 8.20 -3.26
C PHE A 60 -6.84 9.37 -4.17
N LYS A 61 -6.44 9.36 -5.45
CA LYS A 61 -6.72 10.41 -6.45
C LYS A 61 -7.44 9.87 -7.69
N GLU A 62 -8.03 8.68 -7.60
CA GLU A 62 -8.71 7.95 -8.68
C GLU A 62 -10.12 8.51 -8.99
N ASP A 63 -10.26 9.84 -8.98
CA ASP A 63 -11.55 10.53 -9.13
C ASP A 63 -12.19 10.27 -10.50
N ASN A 64 -11.41 10.24 -11.59
CA ASN A 64 -11.93 9.98 -12.93
C ASN A 64 -12.20 8.50 -13.16
N THR A 65 -11.29 7.62 -12.73
CA THR A 65 -11.45 6.17 -12.80
C THR A 65 -12.68 5.72 -12.02
N SER A 66 -12.87 6.23 -10.80
CA SER A 66 -14.08 5.99 -9.98
C SER A 66 -15.37 6.44 -10.68
N LYS A 67 -15.37 7.63 -11.30
CA LYS A 67 -16.53 8.14 -12.06
C LYS A 67 -16.82 7.28 -13.28
N TYR A 68 -15.78 6.84 -13.99
CA TYR A 68 -15.88 6.01 -15.19
C TYR A 68 -16.48 4.64 -14.87
N VAL A 69 -15.92 3.93 -13.88
CA VAL A 69 -16.42 2.64 -13.39
C VAL A 69 -17.87 2.76 -12.92
N ALA A 70 -18.19 3.74 -12.07
CA ALA A 70 -19.56 3.96 -11.62
C ALA A 70 -20.52 4.28 -12.78
N GLY A 71 -20.05 4.98 -13.82
CA GLY A 71 -20.83 5.26 -15.03
C GLY A 71 -21.21 3.99 -15.78
N ILE A 72 -20.24 3.09 -15.97
CA ILE A 72 -20.48 1.80 -16.64
C ILE A 72 -21.45 0.95 -15.80
N LEU A 73 -21.24 0.83 -14.49
CA LEU A 73 -22.14 0.09 -13.62
C LEU A 73 -23.56 0.66 -13.64
N ARG A 74 -23.74 1.99 -13.66
CA ARG A 74 -25.07 2.63 -13.75
C ARG A 74 -25.82 2.27 -15.03
N SER A 75 -25.09 2.00 -16.12
CA SER A 75 -25.71 1.56 -17.37
C SER A 75 -26.30 0.15 -17.26
N LEU A 76 -25.84 -0.65 -16.30
CA LEU A 76 -26.34 -1.98 -15.97
C LEU A 76 -27.51 -1.84 -14.99
N ARG A 77 -28.73 -1.72 -15.52
CA ARG A 77 -29.98 -1.35 -14.80
C ARG A 77 -30.31 -2.13 -13.52
N ASN A 78 -29.68 -3.28 -13.29
CA ASN A 78 -29.89 -4.18 -12.15
C ASN A 78 -28.71 -4.24 -11.17
N ILE A 79 -27.80 -3.26 -11.25
CA ILE A 79 -26.70 -3.10 -10.29
C ILE A 79 -26.97 -1.87 -9.41
N GLU A 80 -27.07 -2.12 -8.10
CA GLU A 80 -27.07 -1.08 -7.07
C GLU A 80 -25.62 -0.61 -6.85
N ILE A 81 -25.39 0.70 -6.74
CA ILE A 81 -24.04 1.25 -6.58
C ILE A 81 -23.92 1.96 -5.26
N ILE A 82 -22.85 1.67 -4.55
CA ILE A 82 -22.46 2.34 -3.31
C ILE A 82 -21.00 2.83 -3.43
N LYS A 83 -20.67 3.86 -2.66
CA LYS A 83 -19.32 4.44 -2.57
C LYS A 83 -18.89 4.52 -1.10
N PRO A 84 -18.26 3.47 -0.56
CA PRO A 84 -17.83 3.43 0.84
C PRO A 84 -16.62 4.34 1.14
N ALA A 85 -15.91 4.81 0.11
CA ALA A 85 -14.83 5.78 0.20
C ALA A 85 -14.93 6.75 -1.00
N LYS A 86 -14.13 7.82 -0.98
CA LYS A 86 -14.16 8.88 -2.02
C LYS A 86 -14.08 8.31 -3.44
N THR A 87 -13.13 7.41 -3.67
CA THR A 87 -12.83 6.86 -5.00
C THR A 87 -13.17 5.38 -5.16
N SER A 88 -13.44 4.63 -4.08
CA SER A 88 -13.99 3.26 -4.19
C SER A 88 -15.39 3.23 -4.81
N VAL A 89 -15.68 2.17 -5.56
CA VAL A 89 -17.01 1.88 -6.10
C VAL A 89 -17.35 0.43 -5.84
N ILE A 90 -18.55 0.14 -5.33
CA ILE A 90 -19.06 -1.23 -5.25
C ILE A 90 -20.37 -1.31 -6.03
N GLY A 91 -20.44 -2.25 -6.96
CA GLY A 91 -21.68 -2.67 -7.61
C GLY A 91 -22.27 -3.90 -6.93
N ILE A 92 -23.57 -3.92 -6.67
CA ILE A 92 -24.28 -5.02 -6.01
C ILE A 92 -25.35 -5.55 -6.96
N LEU A 93 -25.21 -6.82 -7.35
CA LEU A 93 -26.19 -7.55 -8.15
C LEU A 93 -26.91 -8.58 -7.27
N LYS A 94 -28.18 -8.34 -7.00
CA LYS A 94 -29.07 -9.29 -6.32
C LYS A 94 -29.66 -10.24 -7.36
N GLY A 95 -29.39 -11.54 -7.21
CA GLY A 95 -29.95 -12.59 -8.05
C GLY A 95 -31.46 -12.73 -7.90
N SER A 96 -32.08 -13.57 -8.73
CA SER A 96 -33.53 -13.84 -8.66
C SER A 96 -33.91 -14.82 -7.56
N GLN A 97 -32.95 -15.56 -7.01
CA GLN A 97 -33.18 -16.61 -6.02
C GLN A 97 -32.39 -16.32 -4.74
N PRO A 98 -32.88 -16.74 -3.56
CA PRO A 98 -32.14 -16.62 -2.32
C PRO A 98 -30.87 -17.49 -2.36
N GLY A 99 -29.81 -17.04 -1.69
CA GLY A 99 -28.53 -17.74 -1.68
C GLY A 99 -27.43 -16.94 -0.98
N LYS A 100 -26.20 -17.43 -1.12
CA LYS A 100 -25.01 -16.85 -0.46
C LYS A 100 -24.59 -15.53 -1.11
N THR A 101 -23.86 -14.71 -0.36
CA THR A 101 -23.23 -13.50 -0.87
C THR A 101 -21.75 -13.73 -1.13
N VAL A 102 -21.28 -13.36 -2.32
CA VAL A 102 -19.86 -13.40 -2.70
C VAL A 102 -19.40 -12.05 -3.24
N ALA A 103 -18.10 -11.77 -3.15
CA ALA A 103 -17.51 -10.56 -3.70
C ALA A 103 -16.35 -10.86 -4.64
N PHE A 104 -16.29 -10.16 -5.76
CA PHE A 104 -15.15 -10.10 -6.66
C PHE A 104 -14.48 -8.73 -6.52
N ARG A 105 -13.17 -8.69 -6.32
CA ARG A 105 -12.39 -7.48 -6.07
C ARG A 105 -11.39 -7.20 -7.19
N ALA A 106 -11.31 -5.93 -7.58
CA ALA A 106 -10.26 -5.35 -8.43
C ALA A 106 -9.78 -4.04 -7.79
N ASP A 107 -8.49 -3.80 -7.83
CA ASP A 107 -7.82 -2.52 -7.56
C ASP A 107 -7.85 -1.62 -8.81
N MET A 108 -7.73 -0.31 -8.60
CA MET A 108 -7.95 0.72 -9.63
C MET A 108 -6.84 1.75 -9.75
N ASP A 109 -5.92 1.85 -8.80
CA ASP A 109 -4.90 2.90 -8.76
C ASP A 109 -3.71 2.61 -9.67
N GLY A 110 -3.06 3.67 -10.12
CA GLY A 110 -1.80 3.65 -10.84
C GLY A 110 -0.62 4.03 -9.93
N LEU A 111 0.58 3.87 -10.47
CA LEU A 111 1.85 4.11 -9.78
C LEU A 111 2.52 5.41 -10.26
N PRO A 112 3.35 6.07 -9.42
CA PRO A 112 4.14 7.25 -9.78
C PRO A 112 5.36 6.89 -10.66
N ILE A 113 5.09 6.21 -11.77
CA ILE A 113 6.08 5.72 -12.74
C ILE A 113 5.76 6.33 -14.10
N GLN A 114 6.77 6.94 -14.74
CA GLN A 114 6.67 7.41 -16.11
C GLN A 114 6.55 6.22 -17.08
N GLU A 115 5.52 6.23 -17.92
CA GLU A 115 5.36 5.20 -18.94
C GLU A 115 6.33 5.42 -20.11
N GLU A 116 6.98 4.33 -20.55
CA GLU A 116 7.95 4.32 -21.65
C GLU A 116 7.60 3.32 -22.76
N THR A 117 6.35 2.84 -22.79
CA THR A 117 5.92 1.74 -23.68
C THR A 117 5.81 2.16 -25.16
N GLY A 118 5.55 3.44 -25.44
CA GLY A 118 5.26 3.96 -26.78
C GLY A 118 3.92 3.49 -27.38
N LEU A 119 3.03 2.91 -26.57
CA LEU A 119 1.74 2.41 -27.04
C LEU A 119 0.80 3.55 -27.46
N GLY A 120 -0.07 3.31 -28.44
CA GLY A 120 -1.08 4.29 -28.89
C GLY A 120 -2.13 4.65 -27.83
N TYR A 121 -2.13 3.94 -26.70
CA TYR A 121 -2.97 4.17 -25.52
C TYR A 121 -2.13 4.37 -24.25
N ALA A 122 -0.87 4.80 -24.39
CA ALA A 122 -0.04 5.15 -23.24
C ALA A 122 -0.68 6.24 -22.38
N SER A 123 -0.36 6.24 -21.09
CA SER A 123 -0.80 7.21 -20.11
C SER A 123 -0.54 8.64 -20.57
N LYS A 124 -1.59 9.46 -20.50
CA LYS A 124 -1.55 10.90 -20.76
C LYS A 124 -1.10 11.70 -19.54
N ASN A 125 -1.13 11.09 -18.36
CA ASN A 125 -0.71 11.70 -17.11
C ASN A 125 0.79 11.47 -16.93
N LYS A 126 1.60 12.52 -17.17
CA LYS A 126 3.06 12.45 -17.03
C LYS A 126 3.46 11.98 -15.62
N GLY A 127 4.39 11.04 -15.55
CA GLY A 127 4.88 10.45 -14.31
C GLY A 127 3.90 9.49 -13.62
N VAL A 128 2.77 9.13 -14.25
CA VAL A 128 1.79 8.20 -13.67
C VAL A 128 1.42 7.13 -14.71
N SER A 129 1.41 5.86 -14.31
CA SER A 129 1.04 4.76 -15.22
C SER A 129 0.46 3.56 -14.48
N HIS A 130 -0.30 2.73 -15.20
CA HIS A 130 -0.73 1.42 -14.72
C HIS A 130 0.34 0.35 -14.99
N ALA A 131 1.43 0.40 -14.23
CA ALA A 131 2.55 -0.54 -14.35
C ALA A 131 2.28 -1.90 -13.65
N CYS A 132 1.30 -1.98 -12.74
CA CYS A 132 0.92 -3.19 -12.02
C CYS A 132 -0.27 -3.96 -12.64
N GLY A 133 -0.95 -3.36 -13.64
CA GLY A 133 -2.07 -4.01 -14.35
C GLY A 133 -3.46 -3.78 -13.75
N HIS A 134 -3.63 -2.82 -12.85
CA HIS A 134 -4.92 -2.50 -12.20
C HIS A 134 -6.01 -2.04 -13.18
N ASP A 135 -5.60 -1.47 -14.32
CA ASP A 135 -6.46 -1.19 -15.48
C ASP A 135 -7.08 -2.47 -16.07
N ALA A 136 -6.31 -3.56 -16.15
CA ALA A 136 -6.79 -4.85 -16.60
C ALA A 136 -7.72 -5.49 -15.56
N HIS A 137 -7.36 -5.47 -14.27
CA HIS A 137 -8.21 -5.99 -13.19
C HIS A 137 -9.59 -5.32 -13.20
N THR A 138 -9.60 -3.99 -13.27
CA THR A 138 -10.83 -3.19 -13.34
C THR A 138 -11.67 -3.53 -14.56
N ALA A 139 -11.07 -3.60 -15.75
CA ALA A 139 -11.80 -3.94 -16.97
C ALA A 139 -12.38 -5.36 -16.95
N MET A 140 -11.64 -6.35 -16.43
CA MET A 140 -12.11 -7.72 -16.27
C MET A 140 -13.28 -7.82 -15.29
N LEU A 141 -13.24 -7.05 -14.20
CA LEU A 141 -14.34 -7.03 -13.23
C LEU A 141 -15.59 -6.33 -13.80
N LEU A 142 -15.43 -5.26 -14.58
CA LEU A 142 -16.55 -4.63 -15.32
C LEU A 142 -17.19 -5.60 -16.32
N ALA A 143 -16.39 -6.38 -17.04
CA ALA A 143 -16.89 -7.39 -17.96
C ALA A 143 -17.62 -8.52 -17.21
N THR A 144 -17.12 -8.91 -16.03
CA THR A 144 -17.77 -9.86 -15.13
C THR A 144 -19.14 -9.33 -14.68
N ALA A 145 -19.19 -8.08 -14.21
CA ALA A 145 -20.44 -7.43 -13.81
C ALA A 145 -21.46 -7.34 -14.96
N THR A 146 -20.99 -6.99 -16.16
CA THR A 146 -21.82 -6.91 -17.39
C THR A 146 -22.34 -8.27 -17.84
N THR A 147 -21.53 -9.32 -17.68
CA THR A 147 -21.93 -10.68 -18.05
C THR A 147 -22.96 -11.22 -17.06
N LEU A 148 -22.70 -11.08 -15.76
CA LEU A 148 -23.58 -11.57 -14.70
C LEU A 148 -24.88 -10.77 -14.63
N SER A 149 -24.88 -9.47 -14.95
CA SER A 149 -26.10 -8.67 -15.01
C SER A 149 -27.12 -9.22 -16.02
N LYS A 150 -26.65 -9.75 -17.16
CA LYS A 150 -27.48 -10.45 -18.17
C LYS A 150 -27.93 -11.85 -17.74
N MET A 151 -27.40 -12.37 -16.63
CA MET A 151 -27.65 -13.70 -16.10
C MET A 151 -28.34 -13.67 -14.73
N LYS A 152 -28.88 -12.52 -14.31
CA LYS A 152 -29.51 -12.31 -13.00
C LYS A 152 -30.46 -13.45 -12.59
N ASP A 153 -31.26 -13.95 -13.54
CA ASP A 153 -32.27 -14.99 -13.28
C ASP A 153 -31.68 -16.36 -12.93
N LYS A 154 -30.39 -16.58 -13.19
CA LYS A 154 -29.64 -17.80 -12.89
C LYS A 154 -28.85 -17.71 -11.59
N ILE A 155 -28.78 -16.53 -10.97
CA ILE A 155 -27.96 -16.28 -9.78
C ILE A 155 -28.78 -16.55 -8.52
N LYS A 156 -28.25 -17.43 -7.66
CA LYS A 156 -28.76 -17.73 -6.32
C LYS A 156 -27.95 -16.95 -5.28
N GLY A 157 -28.50 -15.85 -4.76
CA GLY A 157 -27.85 -14.98 -3.78
C GLY A 157 -27.44 -13.63 -4.37
N THR A 158 -26.34 -13.06 -3.85
CA THR A 158 -25.91 -11.70 -4.18
C THR A 158 -24.42 -11.67 -4.57
N VAL A 159 -24.08 -10.87 -5.57
CA VAL A 159 -22.70 -10.68 -6.04
C VAL A 159 -22.30 -9.22 -5.85
N TYR A 160 -21.19 -9.00 -5.14
CA TYR A 160 -20.55 -7.70 -4.98
C TYR A 160 -19.39 -7.58 -5.97
N PHE A 161 -19.30 -6.46 -6.66
CA PHE A 161 -18.21 -6.10 -7.55
C PHE A 161 -17.47 -4.92 -6.92
N ILE A 162 -16.36 -5.21 -6.24
CA ILE A 162 -15.59 -4.25 -5.46
C ILE A 162 -14.48 -3.69 -6.33
N PHE A 163 -14.55 -2.39 -6.60
CA PHE A 163 -13.50 -1.62 -7.24
C PHE A 163 -12.83 -0.76 -6.16
N GLN A 164 -11.70 -1.27 -5.66
CA GLN A 164 -10.97 -0.72 -4.53
C GLN A 164 -10.01 0.38 -4.99
N HIS A 165 -9.92 1.46 -4.21
CA HIS A 165 -8.90 2.50 -4.38
C HIS A 165 -7.60 2.15 -3.62
N ALA A 166 -6.52 2.88 -3.92
CA ALA A 166 -5.27 2.92 -3.16
C ALA A 166 -4.75 1.54 -2.71
N GLU A 167 -4.53 0.60 -3.61
CA GLU A 167 -3.85 -0.65 -3.25
C GLU A 167 -2.36 -0.41 -2.99
N GLU A 168 -1.74 0.43 -3.82
CA GLU A 168 -0.27 0.60 -3.90
C GLU A 168 0.32 1.47 -2.78
N GLN A 169 -0.52 2.19 -2.02
CA GLN A 169 -0.07 3.13 -1.00
C GLN A 169 -0.68 2.80 0.37
N ALA A 170 0.19 2.49 1.35
CA ALA A 170 -0.20 2.35 2.76
C ALA A 170 -0.88 3.64 3.28
N PRO A 171 -1.96 3.54 4.08
CA PRO A 171 -2.51 2.34 4.73
C PRO A 171 -3.40 1.45 3.84
N GLY A 172 -3.54 1.79 2.56
CA GLY A 172 -4.32 1.05 1.58
C GLY A 172 -5.82 1.37 1.63
N GLY A 173 -6.53 1.20 0.52
CA GLY A 173 -7.98 1.45 0.47
C GLY A 173 -8.85 0.29 0.98
N ALA A 174 -8.27 -0.90 1.19
CA ALA A 174 -8.99 -2.06 1.72
C ALA A 174 -9.53 -1.79 3.14
N ILE A 175 -8.76 -1.06 3.97
CA ILE A 175 -9.15 -0.74 5.35
C ILE A 175 -10.43 0.10 5.40
N ASP A 176 -10.58 1.05 4.47
CA ASP A 176 -11.77 1.90 4.38
C ASP A 176 -13.01 1.09 3.97
N LEU A 177 -12.83 0.14 3.05
CA LEU A 177 -13.91 -0.76 2.65
C LEU A 177 -14.40 -1.61 3.82
N VAL A 178 -13.49 -2.17 4.62
CA VAL A 178 -13.83 -2.97 5.80
C VAL A 178 -14.50 -2.10 6.86
N LYS A 179 -13.93 -0.93 7.18
CA LYS A 179 -14.47 0.01 8.17
C LYS A 179 -15.85 0.54 7.83
N SER A 180 -16.20 0.64 6.54
CA SER A 180 -17.54 1.06 6.10
C SER A 180 -18.66 0.11 6.55
N GLY A 181 -18.33 -1.14 6.93
CA GLY A 181 -19.29 -2.15 7.36
C GLY A 181 -20.13 -2.75 6.24
N VAL A 182 -19.97 -2.30 4.99
CA VAL A 182 -20.82 -2.75 3.87
C VAL A 182 -20.54 -4.17 3.40
N LEU A 183 -19.39 -4.71 3.80
CA LEU A 183 -18.93 -6.05 3.42
C LEU A 183 -19.27 -7.12 4.47
N LYS A 184 -19.96 -6.77 5.56
CA LYS A 184 -20.22 -7.66 6.71
C LYS A 184 -20.97 -8.95 6.35
N ASP A 185 -21.83 -8.90 5.32
CA ASP A 185 -22.68 -10.03 4.91
C ASP A 185 -22.05 -10.86 3.77
N VAL A 186 -20.82 -10.55 3.35
CA VAL A 186 -20.10 -11.28 2.30
C VAL A 186 -19.46 -12.54 2.89
N GLY A 187 -19.83 -13.71 2.36
CA GLY A 187 -19.33 -15.00 2.85
C GLY A 187 -18.03 -15.49 2.19
N ALA A 188 -17.68 -14.94 1.02
CA ALA A 188 -16.43 -15.27 0.32
C ALA A 188 -15.97 -14.11 -0.57
N PHE A 189 -14.66 -13.90 -0.62
CA PHE A 189 -14.01 -12.89 -1.45
C PHE A 189 -13.12 -13.58 -2.48
N PHE A 190 -13.14 -13.07 -3.71
CA PHE A 190 -12.33 -13.52 -4.82
C PHE A 190 -11.59 -12.31 -5.39
N GLY A 191 -10.28 -12.45 -5.56
CA GLY A 191 -9.44 -11.48 -6.25
C GLY A 191 -8.55 -12.19 -7.27
N MET A 192 -7.97 -11.43 -8.18
CA MET A 192 -6.95 -11.93 -9.09
C MET A 192 -5.89 -10.86 -9.30
N HIS A 193 -4.68 -11.31 -9.65
CA HIS A 193 -3.62 -10.43 -10.11
C HIS A 193 -3.08 -10.97 -11.44
N VAL A 194 -2.92 -10.11 -12.44
CA VAL A 194 -2.24 -10.49 -13.69
C VAL A 194 -0.76 -10.70 -13.41
N LEU A 195 -0.19 -11.78 -13.92
CA LEU A 195 1.23 -12.09 -13.77
C LEU A 195 1.88 -12.10 -15.15
N PRO A 196 2.77 -11.13 -15.48
CA PRO A 196 3.33 -11.02 -16.83
C PRO A 196 4.15 -12.24 -17.24
N ASN A 197 4.72 -12.98 -16.28
CA ASN A 197 5.53 -14.17 -16.52
C ASN A 197 4.72 -15.47 -16.53
N PHE A 198 3.39 -15.40 -16.47
CA PHE A 198 2.52 -16.58 -16.49
C PHE A 198 1.79 -16.70 -17.85
N PRO A 199 1.79 -17.88 -18.51
CA PRO A 199 1.21 -18.01 -19.84
C PRO A 199 -0.29 -17.68 -19.87
N THR A 200 -0.71 -16.87 -20.85
CA THR A 200 -2.13 -16.56 -21.07
C THR A 200 -2.97 -17.84 -21.25
N GLY A 201 -4.21 -17.81 -20.77
CA GLY A 201 -5.12 -18.97 -20.81
C GLY A 201 -4.99 -19.91 -19.61
N HIS A 202 -4.13 -19.59 -18.65
CA HIS A 202 -3.95 -20.35 -17.41
C HIS A 202 -4.37 -19.51 -16.20
N ILE A 203 -4.85 -20.19 -15.15
CA ILE A 203 -5.13 -19.60 -13.84
C ILE A 203 -4.26 -20.35 -12.82
N GLY A 204 -3.37 -19.65 -12.14
CA GLY A 204 -2.61 -20.20 -11.03
C GLY A 204 -3.52 -20.29 -9.80
N ILE A 205 -3.65 -21.48 -9.22
CA ILE A 205 -4.40 -21.71 -7.99
C ILE A 205 -3.45 -22.32 -6.98
N LEU A 206 -3.26 -21.63 -5.86
CA LEU A 206 -2.68 -22.20 -4.66
C LEU A 206 -3.82 -22.76 -3.81
N PRO A 207 -3.93 -24.09 -3.63
CA PRO A 207 -5.09 -24.67 -2.94
C PRO A 207 -5.20 -24.27 -1.47
N ASP A 208 -4.06 -24.06 -0.80
CA ASP A 208 -3.96 -23.66 0.61
C ASP A 208 -2.60 -22.98 0.89
N GLY A 209 -2.54 -22.16 1.94
CA GLY A 209 -1.33 -21.46 2.38
C GLY A 209 -1.24 -19.98 1.95
N ALA A 210 -0.11 -19.36 2.29
CA ALA A 210 0.15 -17.96 2.00
C ALA A 210 0.53 -17.74 0.52
N ALA A 211 -0.26 -16.94 -0.19
CA ALA A 211 0.00 -16.59 -1.59
C ALA A 211 0.92 -15.38 -1.77
N SER A 212 1.07 -14.54 -0.73
CA SER A 212 1.94 -13.35 -0.73
C SER A 212 2.55 -13.14 0.66
N THR A 213 3.52 -12.22 0.75
CA THR A 213 4.22 -11.85 1.98
C THR A 213 3.47 -10.76 2.75
N THR A 214 3.67 -10.71 4.06
CA THR A 214 3.33 -9.53 4.87
C THR A 214 4.42 -8.47 4.72
N SER A 215 4.08 -7.21 4.94
CA SER A 215 5.03 -6.10 5.00
C SER A 215 4.82 -5.35 6.30
N ASP A 216 5.90 -5.15 7.05
CA ASP A 216 5.93 -4.42 8.30
C ASP A 216 7.06 -3.39 8.23
N GLU A 217 6.82 -2.21 8.77
CA GLU A 217 7.81 -1.15 8.91
C GLU A 217 8.13 -0.95 10.39
N PHE A 218 9.39 -0.70 10.73
CA PHE A 218 9.81 -0.36 12.09
C PHE A 218 10.77 0.82 12.05
N ASP A 219 10.61 1.70 13.03
CA ASP A 219 11.51 2.82 13.24
C ASP A 219 12.56 2.44 14.29
N LEU A 220 13.82 2.85 14.07
CA LEU A 220 14.93 2.62 14.99
C LEU A 220 15.65 3.94 15.27
N SER A 221 15.66 4.35 16.53
CA SER A 221 16.47 5.47 17.01
C SER A 221 17.64 4.94 17.82
N ILE A 222 18.85 5.45 17.55
CA ILE A 222 20.06 5.08 18.29
C ILE A 222 20.54 6.29 19.08
N ILE A 223 20.77 6.09 20.37
CA ILE A 223 21.32 7.11 21.28
C ILE A 223 22.77 6.74 21.58
N VAL A 224 23.70 7.65 21.30
CA VAL A 224 25.14 7.45 21.55
C VAL A 224 25.61 8.49 22.56
N LYS A 225 26.51 8.06 23.45
CA LYS A 225 27.22 8.95 24.36
C LYS A 225 28.42 9.54 23.62
N CYS A 226 28.58 10.85 23.62
CA CYS A 226 29.82 11.44 23.10
C CYS A 226 30.95 11.18 24.11
N GLU A 227 32.16 10.95 23.62
CA GLU A 227 33.33 10.76 24.48
C GLU A 227 34.11 12.06 24.66
N SER A 228 33.89 13.05 23.79
CA SER A 228 34.56 14.36 23.86
C SER A 228 33.65 15.55 23.51
N ALA A 229 34.06 16.74 23.96
CA ALA A 229 33.39 18.01 23.64
C ALA A 229 33.52 18.42 22.17
N GLU A 230 34.51 17.90 21.44
CA GLU A 230 34.67 18.13 20.00
C GLU A 230 33.65 17.32 19.20
N GLU A 231 33.45 16.05 19.56
CA GLU A 231 32.38 15.20 19.00
C GLU A 231 30.99 15.80 19.27
N GLN A 232 30.77 16.32 20.47
CA GLN A 232 29.52 16.99 20.82
C GLN A 232 29.24 18.19 19.90
N ARG A 233 30.23 19.06 19.67
CA ARG A 233 30.09 20.23 18.78
C ARG A 233 29.86 19.85 17.32
N ALA A 234 30.49 18.77 16.85
CA ALA A 234 30.27 18.27 15.50
C ALA A 234 28.81 17.78 15.32
N CYS A 235 28.23 17.15 16.34
CA CYS A 235 26.82 16.76 16.34
C CYS A 235 25.87 17.96 16.44
N GLU A 236 26.23 19.03 17.17
CA GLU A 236 25.43 20.26 17.33
C GLU A 236 25.21 21.05 16.03
N LEU A 237 26.02 20.80 14.99
CA LEU A 237 25.91 21.48 13.70
C LEU A 237 24.91 20.78 12.74
N GLU A 238 24.43 19.60 13.09
CA GLU A 238 23.61 18.75 12.22
C GLU A 238 22.16 18.67 12.73
N PRO A 239 21.15 19.12 11.96
CA PRO A 239 19.74 19.19 12.38
C PRO A 239 19.08 17.85 12.76
N ARG A 240 19.76 16.73 12.54
CA ARG A 240 19.30 15.35 12.79
C ARG A 240 19.58 14.87 14.21
N TYR A 241 20.28 15.67 15.01
CA TYR A 241 20.65 15.32 16.36
C TYR A 241 19.79 16.05 17.39
N PHE A 242 19.29 15.29 18.37
CA PHE A 242 18.58 15.80 19.53
C PHE A 242 19.55 16.15 20.66
N HIS A 243 19.36 17.34 21.24
CA HIS A 243 20.18 17.87 22.32
C HIS A 243 19.32 18.11 23.57
N PRO A 244 19.52 17.36 24.67
CA PRO A 244 18.81 17.63 25.92
C PRO A 244 19.34 18.91 26.60
N ALA A 245 18.48 19.56 27.39
CA ALA A 245 18.73 20.87 28.00
C ALA A 245 19.86 20.91 29.05
N TYR A 246 20.29 19.76 29.61
CA TYR A 246 21.40 19.69 30.56
C TYR A 246 22.30 18.48 30.34
N LEU A 247 23.63 18.68 30.32
CA LEU A 247 24.62 17.62 30.22
C LEU A 247 25.88 17.89 31.05
N GLY A 248 26.39 16.84 31.70
CA GLY A 248 27.76 16.79 32.23
C GLY A 248 28.82 16.77 31.12
N PRO A 249 30.12 16.63 31.45
CA PRO A 249 31.24 16.99 30.57
C PRO A 249 31.40 16.21 29.26
N ALA A 250 30.58 15.18 29.01
CA ALA A 250 30.70 14.32 27.83
C ALA A 250 29.43 14.18 27.00
N GLY A 251 28.29 14.76 27.40
CA GLY A 251 27.09 14.80 26.56
C GLY A 251 26.42 13.46 26.19
N TRP A 252 25.16 13.54 25.76
CA TRP A 252 24.50 12.47 24.99
C TRP A 252 23.92 13.11 23.74
N VAL A 253 23.94 12.37 22.65
CA VAL A 253 23.40 12.80 21.37
C VAL A 253 22.39 11.75 20.92
N GLY A 254 21.12 12.16 20.79
CA GLY A 254 20.10 11.33 20.15
C GLY A 254 20.20 11.51 18.63
N PHE A 255 20.21 10.43 17.86
CA PHE A 255 20.20 10.52 16.40
C PHE A 255 18.89 9.96 15.86
N ASP A 256 18.19 10.78 15.08
CA ASP A 256 17.01 10.35 14.36
C ASP A 256 17.40 9.83 12.97
N LEU A 257 17.30 8.51 12.78
CA LEU A 257 17.56 7.87 11.49
C LEU A 257 16.35 7.95 10.54
N SER A 258 15.20 8.47 10.98
CA SER A 258 13.96 8.55 10.19
C SER A 258 13.97 9.67 9.14
N SER A 259 15.14 10.24 8.82
CA SER A 259 15.36 11.54 8.14
C SER A 259 14.72 11.76 6.76
N ASP A 260 13.89 10.85 6.26
CA ASP A 260 13.06 11.02 5.06
C ASP A 260 11.60 11.41 5.35
N ARG A 261 11.17 11.44 6.63
CA ARG A 261 9.79 11.82 7.03
C ARG A 261 9.65 13.36 7.07
N LYS A 262 9.07 13.93 6.00
CA LYS A 262 8.72 15.38 5.90
C LYS A 262 7.45 15.77 6.67
N ASP A 263 6.78 14.79 7.25
CA ASP A 263 5.63 14.92 8.11
C ASP A 263 6.07 15.46 9.47
N LYS A 264 5.80 16.75 9.69
CA LYS A 264 6.10 17.55 10.89
C LYS A 264 5.50 17.02 12.21
N ALA A 265 5.01 15.78 12.27
CA ALA A 265 4.39 15.20 13.45
C ALA A 265 5.39 14.57 14.44
N ASP A 266 6.63 14.27 14.02
CA ASP A 266 7.68 13.75 14.92
C ASP A 266 8.37 14.82 15.78
N SER A 267 7.89 16.07 15.77
CA SER A 267 8.33 17.08 16.74
C SER A 267 7.91 16.75 18.18
N ASP A 268 6.91 15.89 18.37
CA ASP A 268 6.37 15.56 19.69
C ASP A 268 7.21 14.51 20.44
N VAL A 269 7.85 13.56 19.74
CA VAL A 269 8.69 12.54 20.39
C VAL A 269 9.89 13.16 21.08
N TRP A 270 10.52 14.15 20.44
CA TRP A 270 11.65 14.87 21.03
C TRP A 270 11.22 15.84 22.12
N ALA A 271 10.03 16.43 22.02
CA ALA A 271 9.47 17.26 23.09
C ALA A 271 9.16 16.44 24.34
N GLU A 272 8.56 15.26 24.20
CA GLU A 272 8.27 14.35 25.31
C GLU A 272 9.56 13.79 25.93
N ALA A 273 10.54 13.40 25.10
CA ALA A 273 11.86 12.98 25.60
C ALA A 273 12.58 14.12 26.34
N ALA A 274 12.52 15.35 25.83
CA ALA A 274 13.08 16.53 26.49
C ALA A 274 12.40 16.79 27.83
N GLU A 275 11.06 16.72 27.89
CA GLU A 275 10.28 16.92 29.10
C GLU A 275 10.61 15.86 30.16
N LEU A 276 10.66 14.58 29.78
CA LEU A 276 10.99 13.49 30.70
C LEU A 276 12.41 13.63 31.27
N ILE A 277 13.38 13.98 30.43
CA ILE A 277 14.77 14.18 30.84
C ILE A 277 14.88 15.42 31.74
N ASP A 278 14.26 16.54 31.38
CA ASP A 278 14.28 17.77 32.17
C ASP A 278 13.58 17.57 33.53
N CYS A 279 12.40 16.94 33.55
CA CYS A 279 11.70 16.60 34.78
C CYS A 279 12.56 15.70 35.69
N SER A 280 13.15 14.63 35.14
CA SER A 280 14.02 13.73 35.90
C SER A 280 15.27 14.44 36.44
N TYR A 281 15.87 15.32 35.62
CA TYR A 281 17.05 16.07 36.00
C TYR A 281 16.74 17.10 37.10
N ARG A 282 15.66 17.87 36.97
CA ARG A 282 15.23 18.87 37.96
C ARG A 282 14.94 18.26 39.33
N VAL A 283 14.54 17.00 39.40
CA VAL A 283 14.34 16.28 40.67
C VAL A 283 15.66 15.96 41.38
N THR A 284 16.72 15.68 40.63
CA THR A 284 17.98 15.13 41.16
C THR A 284 19.14 16.13 41.19
N ALA A 285 19.02 17.24 40.45
CA ALA A 285 20.08 18.23 40.30
C ALA A 285 20.28 19.14 41.51
N PRO A 286 21.51 19.61 41.76
CA PRO A 286 21.77 20.67 42.73
C PRO A 286 20.99 21.95 42.36
N LYS A 287 20.41 22.65 43.36
CA LYS A 287 19.62 23.87 43.15
C LYS A 287 20.30 24.95 42.29
N ARG A 288 21.63 25.07 42.39
CA ARG A 288 22.45 25.99 41.59
C ARG A 288 22.42 25.66 40.09
N ALA A 289 22.30 24.40 39.71
CA ALA A 289 22.26 23.96 38.32
C ALA A 289 20.87 24.20 37.71
N ILE A 290 19.81 23.97 38.50
CA ILE A 290 18.42 24.27 38.12
C ILE A 290 18.25 25.78 37.89
N ALA A 291 18.76 26.60 38.80
CA ALA A 291 18.66 28.07 38.68
C ALA A 291 19.33 28.64 37.41
N ARG A 292 20.36 27.97 36.90
CA ARG A 292 21.05 28.36 35.66
C ARG A 292 20.28 27.92 34.42
N LEU A 293 19.71 26.72 34.45
CA LEU A 293 18.78 26.26 33.41
C LEU A 293 17.58 27.20 33.29
N ASP A 294 16.99 27.60 34.42
CA ASP A 294 15.87 28.54 34.45
C ASP A 294 16.26 29.94 33.96
N ALA A 295 17.53 30.31 34.07
CA ALA A 295 18.07 31.57 33.55
C ALA A 295 18.44 31.50 32.05
N GLY A 296 18.27 30.35 31.40
CA GLY A 296 18.68 30.13 30.00
C GLY A 296 20.20 30.13 29.81
N GLU A 297 20.97 29.96 30.89
CA GLU A 297 22.42 29.86 30.82
C GLU A 297 22.81 28.43 30.44
N GLY A 298 23.52 28.27 29.33
CA GLY A 298 24.04 26.97 28.89
C GLY A 298 24.96 26.32 29.94
N PRO A 299 25.22 25.00 29.82
CA PRO A 299 26.03 24.27 30.79
C PRO A 299 27.42 24.89 30.94
N ASP A 300 27.89 24.97 32.18
CA ASP A 300 29.28 25.29 32.47
C ASP A 300 30.14 24.13 32.03
N LEU A 301 30.73 24.26 30.85
CA LEU A 301 31.59 23.24 30.26
C LEU A 301 32.88 23.03 31.06
N GLY A 302 33.10 23.76 32.16
CA GLY A 302 34.12 23.44 33.15
C GLY A 302 35.45 23.13 32.49
N VAL A 303 35.90 23.98 31.58
CA VAL A 303 37.25 23.90 31.03
C VAL A 303 38.19 24.30 32.15
N GLN A 304 38.43 23.39 33.09
CA GLN A 304 39.68 23.42 33.84
C GLN A 304 40.78 23.23 32.80
N GLN A 305 41.49 24.31 32.50
CA GLN A 305 42.81 24.22 31.90
C GLN A 305 43.66 23.35 32.83
N TRP A 306 43.80 22.08 32.47
CA TRP A 306 44.85 21.25 33.00
C TRP A 306 46.15 21.76 32.39
N ASN A 307 46.91 22.52 33.18
CA ASN A 307 48.35 22.70 32.95
C ASN A 307 49.08 21.39 33.25
#